data_AF-A0A517RFN7-F1
#
_entry.id   AF-A0A517RFN7-F1
#
_cell.length_a   1.000
_cell.length_b   1.000
_cell.length_c   1.000
_cell.angle_alpha   90.00
_cell.angle_beta   90.00
_cell.angle_gamma   90.00
#
_symmetry.space_group_name_H-M   'P 1'
#
loop_
_entity.id
_entity.type
_entity.pdbx_description
1 polymer ?
#
loop_
_entity_poly.entity_id
_entity_poly.type
_entity_poly.pdbx_seq_one_letter_code
_entity_poly.pdbx_strand_id
1 'polypeptide(L)'
;MATDDKAIYHFITKTNELENSNYWKYLQNTNLSVNIQWRSGIASSQRIGPGEEETKAFILTLRLFCQDNDLISLRNMKKKIDSLTIDQQLKNEFLDIRDGLNDFLDNFNLIPIITIDEHTPSNREIFNAFMYGKYAHITQHETIESWEKLVSYNGMRAKFDQILREYVAALIALRDVCKKILVDLDEKKVE
;
A
#
# COMPACT_ATOMS: atom_id res chain seq x y z
N MET A 1 10.77 -14.87 24.22
CA MET A 1 10.05 -15.01 22.94
C MET A 1 11.00 -15.65 21.93
N ALA A 2 10.58 -16.75 21.31
CA ALA A 2 11.29 -17.27 20.15
C ALA A 2 11.35 -16.18 19.07
N THR A 3 12.41 -16.18 18.27
CA THR A 3 12.61 -15.24 17.15
C THR A 3 11.46 -15.24 16.14
N ASP A 4 10.65 -16.30 16.14
CA ASP A 4 9.57 -16.50 15.17
C ASP A 4 8.36 -15.60 15.42
N ASP A 5 7.99 -15.41 16.68
CA ASP A 5 6.86 -14.58 17.07
C ASP A 5 7.16 -13.09 16.82
N LYS A 6 8.41 -12.67 16.95
CA LYS A 6 8.81 -11.25 16.92
C LYS A 6 8.44 -10.55 15.60
N ALA A 7 8.61 -11.21 14.46
CA ALA A 7 8.27 -10.64 13.16
C ALA A 7 6.74 -10.45 13.02
N ILE A 8 5.96 -11.45 13.47
CA ILE A 8 4.49 -11.41 13.42
C ILE A 8 3.95 -10.31 14.35
N TYR A 9 4.47 -10.20 15.58
CA TYR A 9 4.11 -9.10 16.47
C TYR A 9 4.48 -7.74 15.89
N HIS A 10 5.66 -7.61 15.27
CA HIS A 10 6.07 -6.34 14.67
C HIS A 10 5.17 -5.96 13.48
N PHE A 11 4.80 -6.95 12.64
CA PHE A 11 3.84 -6.76 11.55
C PHE A 11 2.50 -6.24 12.07
N ILE A 12 1.96 -6.87 13.13
CA ILE A 12 0.70 -6.46 13.75
C ILE A 12 0.78 -5.03 14.28
N THR A 13 1.84 -4.72 15.03
CA THR A 13 2.05 -3.39 15.61
C THR A 13 2.12 -2.30 14.53
N LYS A 14 2.92 -2.52 13.47
CA LYS A 14 3.03 -1.54 12.37
C LYS A 14 1.76 -1.40 11.55
N THR A 15 0.97 -2.47 11.42
CA THR A 15 -0.33 -2.38 10.76
C THR A 15 -1.31 -1.55 11.59
N ASN A 16 -1.31 -1.72 12.93
CA ASN A 16 -2.11 -0.89 13.81
C ASN A 16 -1.68 0.59 13.76
N GLU A 17 -0.38 0.88 13.65
CA GLU A 17 0.10 2.26 13.46
C GLU A 17 -0.45 2.89 12.16
N LEU A 18 -0.46 2.14 11.05
CA LEU A 18 -1.04 2.60 9.78
C LEU A 18 -2.55 2.86 9.88
N GLU A 19 -3.29 1.90 10.44
CA GLU A 19 -4.75 2.00 10.63
C GLU A 19 -5.13 3.16 11.54
N ASN A 20 -4.28 3.53 12.51
CA ASN A 20 -4.57 4.64 13.42
C ASN A 20 -4.03 6.00 12.94
N SER A 21 -3.36 6.05 11.79
CA SER A 21 -2.78 7.26 11.23
C SER A 21 -3.84 8.28 10.80
N ASN A 22 -3.49 9.57 10.83
CA ASN A 22 -4.37 10.64 10.34
C ASN A 22 -4.66 10.49 8.84
N TYR A 23 -3.68 10.01 8.08
CA TYR A 23 -3.85 9.72 6.65
C TYR A 23 -4.95 8.68 6.42
N TRP A 24 -4.90 7.54 7.11
CA TRP A 24 -5.93 6.50 6.97
C TRP A 24 -7.31 6.98 7.45
N LYS A 25 -7.37 7.66 8.59
CA LYS A 25 -8.62 8.25 9.10
C LYS A 25 -9.24 9.24 8.10
N TYR A 26 -8.41 10.03 7.41
CA TYR A 26 -8.90 10.91 6.35
C TYR A 26 -9.52 10.10 5.22
N LEU A 27 -8.82 9.07 4.73
CA LEU A 27 -9.35 8.22 3.66
C LEU A 27 -10.68 7.58 4.06
N GLN A 28 -10.82 7.09 5.29
CA GLN A 28 -12.08 6.47 5.72
C GLN A 28 -13.27 7.44 5.78
N ASN A 29 -13.04 8.70 6.14
CA ASN A 29 -14.11 9.64 6.46
C ASN A 29 -14.35 10.71 5.39
N THR A 30 -13.52 10.79 4.35
CA THR A 30 -13.59 11.87 3.35
C THR A 30 -13.50 11.33 1.93
N ASN A 31 -14.24 11.97 1.03
CA ASN A 31 -14.19 11.66 -0.40
C ASN A 31 -12.91 12.24 -1.01
N LEU A 32 -12.16 11.39 -1.70
CA LEU A 32 -11.11 11.83 -2.61
C LEU A 32 -11.77 12.42 -3.85
N SER A 33 -11.33 13.61 -4.27
CA SER A 33 -11.85 14.22 -5.49
C SER A 33 -10.78 14.97 -6.25
N VAL A 34 -10.97 15.07 -7.56
CA VAL A 34 -10.13 15.86 -8.46
C VAL A 34 -11.04 16.78 -9.24
N ASN A 35 -10.86 18.07 -9.05
CA ASN A 35 -11.56 19.10 -9.79
C ASN A 35 -10.71 19.48 -11.00
N ILE A 36 -11.27 19.37 -12.20
CA ILE A 36 -10.62 19.83 -13.44
C ILE A 36 -11.34 21.10 -13.89
N GLN A 37 -10.58 22.15 -14.17
CA GLN A 37 -11.09 23.42 -14.67
C GLN A 37 -10.43 23.74 -16.01
N TRP A 38 -11.21 24.27 -16.94
CA TRP A 38 -10.70 24.77 -18.22
C TRP A 38 -10.95 26.27 -18.30
N ARG A 39 -9.88 27.07 -18.45
CA ARG A 39 -9.97 28.53 -18.55
C ARG A 39 -9.02 29.03 -19.64
N SER A 40 -9.56 29.78 -20.59
CA SER A 40 -8.77 30.40 -21.67
C SER A 40 -7.87 29.44 -22.44
N GLY A 41 -8.34 28.22 -22.71
CA GLY A 41 -7.56 27.19 -23.42
C GLY A 41 -6.57 26.42 -22.54
N ILE A 42 -6.48 26.72 -21.24
CA ILE A 42 -5.59 26.06 -20.29
C ILE A 42 -6.42 25.18 -19.36
N ALA A 43 -6.04 23.90 -19.28
CA ALA A 43 -6.58 22.97 -18.31
C ALA A 43 -5.77 23.04 -17.01
N SER A 44 -6.46 23.08 -15.87
CA SER A 44 -5.84 22.91 -14.55
C SER A 44 -6.60 21.86 -13.76
N SER A 45 -5.91 21.22 -12.83
CA SER A 45 -6.53 20.25 -11.92
C SER A 45 -6.16 20.56 -10.48
N GLN A 46 -7.05 20.21 -9.55
CA GLN A 46 -6.83 20.34 -8.12
C GLN A 46 -7.37 19.09 -7.43
N ARG A 47 -6.52 18.42 -6.65
CA ARG A 47 -6.91 17.29 -5.80
C ARG A 47 -7.37 17.78 -4.43
N ILE A 48 -8.45 17.22 -3.93
CA ILE A 48 -8.86 17.24 -2.53
C ILE A 48 -8.59 15.85 -1.96
N GLY A 49 -7.70 15.77 -0.96
CA GLY A 49 -7.27 14.54 -0.31
C GLY A 49 -6.31 14.83 0.83
N PRO A 50 -5.69 13.80 1.43
CA PRO A 50 -4.66 13.99 2.46
C PRO A 50 -3.56 14.95 2.01
N GLY A 51 -3.05 15.74 2.96
CA GLY A 51 -1.94 16.65 2.76
C GLY A 51 -0.60 15.92 2.55
N GLU A 52 0.40 16.68 2.11
CA GLU A 52 1.71 16.13 1.74
C GLU A 52 2.45 15.57 2.96
N GLU A 53 2.38 16.25 4.11
CA GLU A 53 3.07 15.82 5.33
C GLU A 53 2.42 14.56 5.93
N GLU A 54 1.09 14.47 5.93
CA GLU A 54 0.38 13.26 6.34
C GLU A 54 0.73 12.09 5.41
N THR A 55 0.85 12.35 4.11
CA THR A 55 1.22 11.33 3.12
C THR A 55 2.65 10.84 3.36
N LYS A 56 3.62 11.75 3.53
CA LYS A 56 5.02 11.38 3.83
C LYS A 56 5.14 10.54 5.10
N ALA A 57 4.49 10.98 6.18
CA ALA A 57 4.52 10.27 7.46
C ALA A 57 3.91 8.86 7.33
N PHE A 58 2.81 8.74 6.61
CA PHE A 58 2.16 7.46 6.35
C PHE A 58 3.05 6.51 5.51
N ILE A 59 3.66 7.02 4.44
CA ILE A 59 4.54 6.26 3.56
C ILE A 59 5.78 5.74 4.31
N LEU A 60 6.30 6.51 5.26
CA LEU A 60 7.45 6.10 6.07
C LEU A 60 7.22 4.78 6.81
N THR A 61 5.99 4.55 7.29
CA THR A 61 5.60 3.29 7.92
C THR A 61 5.22 2.24 6.86
N LEU A 62 4.50 2.62 5.81
CA LEU A 62 4.04 1.68 4.79
C LEU A 62 5.20 0.98 4.06
N ARG A 63 6.31 1.69 3.82
CA ARG A 63 7.46 1.14 3.10
C ARG A 63 8.04 -0.11 3.76
N LEU A 64 7.89 -0.27 5.09
CA LEU A 64 8.37 -1.43 5.84
C LEU A 64 7.70 -2.73 5.36
N PHE A 65 6.48 -2.65 4.83
CA PHE A 65 5.74 -3.78 4.29
C PHE A 65 6.12 -4.10 2.83
N CYS A 66 6.77 -3.17 2.15
CA CYS A 66 7.04 -3.23 0.71
C CYS A 66 8.49 -3.57 0.40
N GLN A 67 9.43 -3.16 1.25
CA GLN A 67 10.86 -3.28 1.01
C GLN A 67 11.42 -4.58 1.60
N ASP A 68 12.08 -5.39 0.78
CA ASP A 68 12.59 -6.72 1.18
C ASP A 68 13.68 -6.69 2.26
N ASN A 69 14.27 -5.53 2.53
CA ASN A 69 15.24 -5.34 3.62
C ASN A 69 14.57 -5.32 5.02
N ASP A 70 13.25 -5.16 5.09
CA ASP A 70 12.50 -5.18 6.34
C ASP A 70 11.93 -6.57 6.63
N LEU A 71 12.04 -6.99 7.90
CA LEU A 71 11.55 -8.30 8.37
C LEU A 71 10.05 -8.50 8.15
N ILE A 72 9.29 -7.40 8.16
CA ILE A 72 7.83 -7.40 8.05
C ILE A 72 7.33 -7.15 6.62
N SER A 73 8.22 -7.13 5.64
CA SER A 73 7.81 -7.04 4.24
C SER A 73 6.95 -8.24 3.86
N LEU A 74 5.96 -8.04 2.97
CA LEU A 74 5.02 -9.10 2.59
C LEU A 74 5.74 -10.34 2.05
N ARG A 75 6.86 -10.15 1.34
CA ARG A 75 7.70 -11.25 0.85
C ARG A 75 8.37 -12.01 1.99
N ASN A 76 8.94 -11.32 2.97
CA ASN A 76 9.60 -11.96 4.11
C ASN A 76 8.59 -12.62 5.05
N MET A 77 7.43 -12.00 5.26
CA MET A 77 6.32 -12.57 6.02
C MET A 77 5.78 -13.84 5.37
N LYS A 78 5.64 -13.90 4.04
CA LYS A 78 5.32 -15.15 3.33
C LYS A 78 6.30 -16.26 3.72
N LYS A 79 7.60 -16.03 3.48
CA LYS A 79 8.65 -17.03 3.73
C LYS A 79 8.61 -17.51 5.19
N LYS A 80 8.36 -16.56 6.11
CA LYS A 80 8.20 -16.85 7.53
C LYS A 80 7.02 -17.78 7.76
N ILE A 81 5.83 -17.40 7.32
CA ILE A 81 4.58 -18.16 7.52
C ILE A 81 4.66 -19.55 6.88
N ASP A 82 5.23 -19.66 5.68
CA ASP A 82 5.44 -20.93 4.99
C ASP A 82 6.28 -21.91 5.84
N SER A 83 7.29 -21.40 6.57
CA SER A 83 8.19 -22.20 7.42
C SER A 83 7.61 -22.65 8.76
N LEU A 84 6.49 -22.08 9.20
CA LEU A 84 5.90 -22.40 10.51
C LEU A 84 5.11 -23.72 10.46
N THR A 85 5.12 -24.47 11.56
CA THR A 85 4.29 -25.67 11.73
C THR A 85 2.90 -25.28 12.27
N ILE A 86 2.14 -24.54 11.46
CA ILE A 86 0.80 -24.02 11.81
C ILE A 86 -0.29 -24.66 10.97
N ASP A 87 -1.56 -24.42 11.30
CA ASP A 87 -2.70 -24.81 10.45
C ASP A 87 -2.51 -24.35 9.00
N GLN A 88 -2.64 -25.28 8.05
CA GLN A 88 -2.51 -25.01 6.62
C GLN A 88 -3.59 -24.05 6.12
N GLN A 89 -4.77 -24.03 6.74
CA GLN A 89 -5.82 -23.06 6.38
C GLN A 89 -5.37 -21.61 6.63
N LEU A 90 -4.64 -21.36 7.73
CA LEU A 90 -4.11 -20.02 8.03
C LEU A 90 -3.04 -19.59 7.02
N LYS A 91 -2.21 -20.53 6.56
CA LYS A 91 -1.24 -20.26 5.48
C LYS A 91 -1.96 -19.88 4.21
N ASN A 92 -2.98 -20.64 3.81
CA ASN A 92 -3.75 -20.38 2.60
C ASN A 92 -4.47 -19.02 2.69
N GLU A 93 -5.12 -18.71 3.81
CA GLU A 93 -5.79 -17.42 4.03
C GLU A 93 -4.80 -16.25 3.88
N PHE A 94 -3.58 -16.37 4.42
CA PHE A 94 -2.54 -15.36 4.24
C PHE A 94 -2.11 -15.21 2.78
N LEU A 95 -1.91 -16.33 2.07
CA LEU A 95 -1.50 -16.34 0.67
C LEU A 95 -2.56 -15.71 -0.23
N ASP A 96 -3.83 -16.08 -0.04
CA ASP A 96 -4.95 -15.59 -0.84
C ASP A 96 -5.10 -14.07 -0.75
N ILE A 97 -4.98 -13.50 0.46
CA ILE A 97 -5.04 -12.04 0.65
C ILE A 97 -3.84 -11.35 -0.02
N ARG A 98 -2.64 -11.90 0.13
CA ARG A 98 -1.43 -11.32 -0.50
C ARG A 98 -1.53 -11.36 -2.01
N ASP A 99 -2.00 -12.49 -2.56
CA ASP A 99 -2.09 -12.68 -4.00
C ASP A 99 -3.20 -11.81 -4.59
N GLY A 100 -4.34 -11.67 -3.91
CA GLY A 100 -5.37 -10.68 -4.26
C GLY A 100 -4.85 -9.23 -4.27
N LEU A 101 -3.98 -8.85 -3.33
CA LEU A 101 -3.31 -7.54 -3.37
C LEU A 101 -2.39 -7.40 -4.59
N ASN A 102 -1.64 -8.44 -4.93
CA ASN A 102 -0.78 -8.41 -6.12
C ASN A 102 -1.60 -8.29 -7.41
N ASP A 103 -2.67 -9.07 -7.54
CA ASP A 103 -3.58 -8.99 -8.68
C ASP A 103 -4.18 -7.58 -8.81
N PHE A 104 -4.58 -6.97 -7.68
CA PHE A 104 -5.02 -5.57 -7.66
C PHE A 104 -3.92 -4.62 -8.16
N LEU A 105 -2.68 -4.77 -7.70
CA LEU A 105 -1.56 -3.92 -8.13
C LEU A 105 -1.23 -4.11 -9.62
N ASP A 106 -1.35 -5.33 -10.14
CA ASP A 106 -1.04 -5.64 -11.54
C ASP A 106 -2.18 -5.25 -12.50
N ASN A 107 -3.37 -4.91 -11.98
CA ASN A 107 -4.48 -4.42 -12.79
C ASN A 107 -4.22 -3.02 -13.38
N PHE A 108 -4.64 -2.86 -14.63
CA PHE A 108 -4.60 -1.58 -15.35
C PHE A 108 -5.72 -0.64 -14.92
N ASN A 109 -5.44 0.65 -15.02
CA ASN A 109 -6.44 1.68 -14.73
C ASN A 109 -7.45 1.80 -15.87
N LEU A 110 -8.72 1.48 -15.60
CA LEU A 110 -9.81 1.69 -16.56
C LEU A 110 -10.23 3.16 -16.72
N ILE A 111 -9.56 4.10 -16.04
CA ILE A 111 -9.86 5.53 -16.13
C ILE A 111 -9.03 6.12 -17.30
N PRO A 112 -9.65 6.49 -18.43
CA PRO A 112 -8.94 6.91 -19.65
C PRO A 112 -8.22 8.26 -19.50
N ILE A 113 -8.39 8.96 -18.38
CA ILE A 113 -7.77 10.26 -18.08
C ILE A 113 -6.30 10.09 -17.67
N ILE A 114 -5.85 8.86 -17.40
CA ILE A 114 -4.47 8.55 -17.01
C ILE A 114 -3.80 7.76 -18.14
N THR A 115 -3.60 8.41 -19.27
CA THR A 115 -2.72 7.92 -20.34
C THR A 115 -1.52 8.85 -20.46
N ILE A 116 -0.32 8.28 -20.46
CA ILE A 116 0.96 8.99 -20.65
C ILE A 116 1.59 8.38 -21.90
N ASP A 117 1.75 9.17 -22.96
CA ASP A 117 2.33 8.70 -24.23
C ASP A 117 1.69 7.39 -24.74
N GLU A 118 0.34 7.34 -24.74
CA GLU A 118 -0.48 6.17 -25.13
C GLU A 118 -0.37 4.94 -24.20
N HIS A 119 0.40 5.04 -23.12
CA HIS A 119 0.48 4.04 -22.06
C HIS A 119 -0.45 4.35 -20.89
N THR A 120 -1.19 3.35 -20.44
CA THR A 120 -2.00 3.43 -19.22
C THR A 120 -1.25 2.71 -18.10
N PRO A 121 -0.71 3.43 -17.10
CA PRO A 121 0.03 2.78 -16.02
C PRO A 121 -0.91 1.89 -15.20
N SER A 122 -0.41 0.72 -14.82
CA SER A 122 -0.98 -0.16 -13.81
C SER A 122 -1.00 0.50 -12.43
N ASN A 123 -1.75 -0.09 -11.50
CA ASN A 123 -1.71 0.33 -10.10
C ASN A 123 -0.29 0.20 -9.51
N ARG A 124 0.47 -0.83 -9.90
CA ARG A 124 1.85 -1.07 -9.47
C ARG A 124 2.79 0.01 -9.98
N GLU A 125 2.65 0.44 -11.23
CA GLU A 125 3.46 1.52 -11.79
C GLU A 125 3.19 2.86 -11.08
N ILE A 126 1.92 3.21 -10.85
CA ILE A 126 1.56 4.39 -10.07
C ILE A 126 2.13 4.29 -8.64
N PHE A 127 1.92 3.15 -7.99
CA PHE A 127 2.41 2.91 -6.63
C PHE A 127 3.93 3.10 -6.56
N ASN A 128 4.68 2.45 -7.46
CA ASN A 128 6.13 2.49 -7.49
C ASN A 128 6.65 3.89 -7.82
N ALA A 129 6.03 4.60 -8.77
CA ALA A 129 6.43 5.96 -9.12
C ALA A 129 6.32 6.90 -7.91
N PHE A 130 5.19 6.88 -7.18
CA PHE A 130 5.04 7.73 -5.99
C PHE A 130 5.89 7.24 -4.82
N MET A 131 5.88 5.93 -4.53
CA MET A 131 6.65 5.35 -3.43
C MET A 131 8.15 5.58 -3.61
N TYR A 132 8.70 5.30 -4.80
CA TYR A 132 10.15 5.29 -5.05
C TYR A 132 10.68 6.48 -5.87
N GLY A 133 9.81 7.37 -6.35
CA GLY A 133 10.20 8.60 -7.05
C GLY A 133 9.87 9.89 -6.28
N LYS A 134 8.84 9.86 -5.42
CA LYS A 134 8.40 11.04 -4.65
C LYS A 134 8.67 10.94 -3.15
N TYR A 135 8.36 9.80 -2.52
CA TYR A 135 8.24 9.74 -1.06
C TYR A 135 9.38 9.01 -0.34
N ALA A 136 9.79 7.82 -0.79
CA ALA A 136 10.74 6.98 -0.05
C ALA A 136 12.13 6.89 -0.69
N HIS A 137 12.24 7.10 -2.00
CA HIS A 137 13.49 7.04 -2.77
C HIS A 137 13.46 8.05 -3.93
N ILE A 138 14.62 8.33 -4.54
CA ILE A 138 14.77 9.23 -5.71
C ILE A 138 14.97 8.46 -7.03
N THR A 139 14.83 7.13 -7.01
CA THR A 139 15.17 6.27 -8.16
C THR A 139 14.22 6.43 -9.34
N GLN A 140 13.01 6.95 -9.12
CA GLN A 140 12.04 7.28 -10.17
C GLN A 140 11.65 8.77 -10.18
N HIS A 141 12.57 9.63 -9.74
CA HIS A 141 12.29 11.06 -9.60
C HIS A 141 11.93 11.73 -10.93
N GLU A 142 12.68 11.44 -12.00
CA GLU A 142 12.45 11.98 -13.34
C GLU A 142 11.05 11.62 -13.87
N THR A 143 10.58 10.40 -13.59
CA THR A 143 9.21 9.97 -13.92
C THR A 143 8.18 10.87 -13.25
N ILE A 144 8.30 11.11 -11.94
CA ILE A 144 7.38 11.98 -11.20
C ILE A 144 7.45 13.43 -11.68
N GLU A 145 8.65 13.98 -11.92
CA GLU A 145 8.81 15.34 -12.45
C GLU A 145 8.16 15.52 -13.82
N SER A 146 8.21 14.49 -14.68
CA SER A 146 7.52 14.51 -15.96
C SER A 146 6.00 14.50 -15.78
N TRP A 147 5.50 13.69 -14.84
CA TRP A 147 4.07 13.56 -14.55
C TRP A 147 3.48 14.82 -13.92
N GLU A 148 4.25 15.54 -13.09
CA GLU A 148 3.84 16.78 -12.42
C GLU A 148 3.42 17.89 -13.40
N LYS A 149 3.88 17.82 -14.65
CA LYS A 149 3.56 18.77 -15.72
C LYS A 149 2.23 18.45 -16.41
N LEU A 150 1.66 17.27 -16.18
CA LEU A 150 0.44 16.79 -16.83
C LEU A 150 -0.81 17.24 -16.07
N VAL A 151 -1.87 17.61 -16.79
CA VAL A 151 -3.18 17.90 -16.17
C VAL A 151 -3.73 16.72 -15.37
N SER A 152 -3.39 15.50 -15.80
CA SER A 152 -3.78 14.24 -15.16
C SER A 152 -3.03 13.95 -13.85
N TYR A 153 -2.01 14.74 -13.48
CA TYR A 153 -1.20 14.51 -12.29
C TYR A 153 -2.02 14.39 -10.99
N ASN A 154 -2.97 15.29 -10.78
CA ASN A 154 -3.85 15.22 -9.61
C ASN A 154 -4.78 13.99 -9.65
N GLY A 155 -5.14 13.52 -10.85
CA GLY A 155 -5.80 12.22 -11.06
C GLY A 155 -4.92 11.05 -10.63
N MET A 156 -3.64 11.06 -11.01
CA MET A 156 -2.67 10.04 -10.59
C MET A 156 -2.44 10.05 -9.08
N ARG A 157 -2.39 11.23 -8.45
CA ARG A 157 -2.31 11.34 -6.98
C ARG A 157 -3.53 10.77 -6.28
N ALA A 158 -4.74 11.11 -6.75
CA ALA A 158 -5.97 10.55 -6.20
C ALA A 158 -6.04 9.03 -6.39
N LYS A 159 -5.55 8.53 -7.53
CA LYS A 159 -5.42 7.10 -7.79
C LYS A 159 -4.41 6.44 -6.86
N PHE A 160 -3.28 7.10 -6.58
CA PHE A 160 -2.32 6.64 -5.59
C PHE A 160 -2.96 6.51 -4.21
N ASP A 161 -3.77 7.48 -3.76
CA ASP A 161 -4.50 7.35 -2.49
C ASP A 161 -5.47 6.17 -2.48
N GLN A 162 -6.14 5.90 -3.61
CA GLN A 162 -6.99 4.71 -3.75
C GLN A 162 -6.15 3.43 -3.61
N ILE A 163 -4.99 3.37 -4.25
CA ILE A 163 -4.08 2.22 -4.15
C ILE A 163 -3.60 2.03 -2.70
N LEU A 164 -3.23 3.11 -2.02
CA LEU A 164 -2.86 3.08 -0.60
C LEU A 164 -4.03 2.60 0.26
N ARG A 165 -5.28 2.93 -0.12
CA ARG A 165 -6.46 2.43 0.58
C ARG A 165 -6.54 0.90 0.54
N GLU A 166 -6.48 0.34 -0.67
CA GLU A 166 -6.56 -1.10 -0.88
C GLU A 166 -5.38 -1.83 -0.24
N TYR A 167 -4.19 -1.24 -0.32
CA TYR A 167 -2.99 -1.80 0.31
C TYR A 167 -3.16 -1.92 1.83
N VAL A 168 -3.66 -0.89 2.51
CA VAL A 168 -3.90 -0.96 3.96
C VAL A 168 -5.04 -1.91 4.31
N ALA A 169 -6.11 -1.95 3.52
CA ALA A 169 -7.18 -2.92 3.73
C ALA A 169 -6.64 -4.37 3.70
N ALA A 170 -5.77 -4.69 2.74
CA ALA A 170 -5.08 -5.97 2.68
C ALA A 170 -4.16 -6.20 3.89
N LEU A 171 -3.37 -5.20 4.31
CA LEU A 171 -2.53 -5.31 5.51
C LEU A 171 -3.35 -5.57 6.78
N ILE A 172 -4.50 -4.91 6.94
CA ILE A 172 -5.42 -5.12 8.06
C ILE A 172 -5.94 -6.55 8.07
N ALA A 173 -6.36 -7.08 6.91
CA ALA A 173 -6.79 -8.47 6.80
C ALA A 173 -5.65 -9.46 7.13
N LEU A 174 -4.45 -9.23 6.58
CA LEU A 174 -3.25 -10.04 6.89
C LEU A 174 -2.89 -9.98 8.37
N ARG A 175 -3.04 -8.82 9.03
CA ARG A 175 -2.83 -8.69 10.48
C ARG A 175 -3.78 -9.59 11.24
N ASP A 176 -5.04 -9.66 10.84
CA ASP A 176 -6.03 -10.48 11.55
C ASP A 176 -5.74 -11.97 11.36
N VAL A 177 -5.21 -12.39 10.20
CA VAL A 177 -4.63 -13.75 10.04
C VAL A 177 -3.43 -13.95 10.94
N CYS A 178 -2.50 -13.00 10.99
CA CYS A 178 -1.32 -13.04 11.87
C CYS A 178 -1.69 -13.19 13.36
N LYS A 179 -2.80 -12.57 13.82
CA LYS A 179 -3.31 -12.77 15.19
C LYS A 179 -3.75 -14.22 15.42
N LYS A 180 -4.46 -14.83 14.46
CA LYS A 180 -4.87 -16.24 14.54
C LYS A 180 -3.64 -17.16 14.56
N ILE A 181 -2.61 -16.85 13.75
CA ILE A 181 -1.34 -17.59 13.73
C ILE A 181 -0.66 -17.58 15.09
N LEU A 182 -0.64 -16.44 15.80
CA LEU A 182 -0.06 -16.38 17.14
C LEU A 182 -0.80 -17.29 18.14
N VAL A 183 -2.13 -17.38 18.04
CA VAL A 183 -2.94 -18.28 18.89
C VAL A 183 -2.58 -19.74 18.61
N ASP A 184 -2.56 -20.17 17.34
CA ASP A 184 -2.20 -21.55 16.96
C ASP A 184 -0.77 -21.93 17.38
N LEU A 185 0.18 -20.98 17.28
CA LEU A 185 1.55 -21.18 17.76
C LEU A 185 1.63 -21.36 19.28
N ASP A 186 0.83 -20.63 20.04
CA ASP A 186 0.84 -20.74 21.50
C ASP A 186 0.16 -22.02 21.99
N GLU A 187 -0.90 -22.47 21.33
CA GLU A 187 -1.55 -23.78 21.62
C GLU A 187 -0.57 -24.94 21.42
N LYS A 188 0.22 -24.92 20.33
CA LYS A 188 1.20 -25.96 20.01
C LYS A 188 2.47 -25.95 20.87
N LYS A 189 2.74 -24.89 21.63
CA LYS A 189 3.85 -24.85 22.59
C LYS A 189 3.51 -25.53 23.93
N VAL A 190 2.22 -25.77 24.18
CA VAL A 190 1.71 -26.37 25.43
C VAL A 190 1.62 -27.90 25.32
N GLU A 191 1.66 -28.44 24.11
CA GLU A 191 1.73 -29.88 23.80
C GLU A 191 3.16 -30.44 23.85
#